data_AF-D0N9S8-F1
#
_entry.id   AF-D0N9S8-F1
#
_cell.length_a   1.000
_cell.length_b   1.000
_cell.length_c   1.000
_cell.angle_alpha   90.00
_cell.angle_beta   90.00
_cell.angle_gamma   90.00
#
_symmetry.space_group_name_H-M   'P 1'
#
loop_
_entity.id
_entity.type
_entity.pdbx_description
1 polymer ?
#
loop_
_entity_poly.entity_id
_entity_poly.type
_entity_poly.pdbx_seq_one_letter_code
_entity_poly.pdbx_strand_id
1 'polypeptide(L)'
;MADNRLAPRVLAKRSVRFQSPRNAALLTLVLMLALINLDFDSMLIMTNAYSAGVQLVIIAAIIKLRRDLPYIARPTKVPGGIPLLFAMAVAPTFMFGYITFYALRSMVSAILMVAFFVPGVAYAGYRFYYLRSLA
;
A
#
# COMPACT_ATOMS: atom_id res chain seq x y z
N MET A 1 -11.60 2.14 -3.92
CA MET A 1 -11.74 1.79 -2.48
C MET A 1 -13.20 1.88 -2.00
N ALA A 2 -13.88 3.01 -2.20
CA ALA A 2 -15.28 3.16 -1.80
C ALA A 2 -16.24 2.16 -2.47
N ASP A 3 -16.01 1.82 -3.75
CA ASP A 3 -16.83 0.81 -4.45
C ASP A 3 -16.65 -0.60 -3.87
N ASN A 4 -15.46 -0.91 -3.36
CA ASN A 4 -15.13 -2.19 -2.72
C ASN A 4 -15.51 -2.21 -1.22
N ARG A 5 -16.32 -1.25 -0.75
CA ARG A 5 -16.73 -1.09 0.66
C ARG A 5 -15.55 -0.89 1.64
N LEU A 6 -14.40 -0.46 1.14
CA LEU A 6 -13.22 -0.15 1.97
C LEU A 6 -13.20 1.29 2.47
N ALA A 7 -14.06 2.15 1.93
CA ALA A 7 -14.18 3.55 2.32
C ALA A 7 -15.66 3.99 2.28
N PRO A 8 -16.04 5.08 2.96
CA PRO A 8 -17.42 5.56 2.97
C PRO A 8 -17.97 5.80 1.56
N ARG A 9 -19.21 5.35 1.32
CA ARG A 9 -19.89 5.49 0.01
C ARG A 9 -20.00 6.94 -0.48
N VAL A 10 -19.98 7.90 0.44
CA VAL A 10 -20.00 9.34 0.12
C VAL A 10 -18.81 9.75 -0.77
N LEU A 11 -17.67 9.05 -0.66
CA LEU A 11 -16.48 9.29 -1.49
C LEU A 11 -16.63 8.72 -2.92
N ALA A 12 -17.48 7.72 -3.12
CA ALA A 12 -17.79 7.17 -4.45
C ALA A 12 -18.76 8.06 -5.25
N LYS A 13 -19.41 9.04 -4.60
CA LYS A 13 -20.42 9.89 -5.24
C LYS A 13 -19.77 10.75 -6.34
N ARG A 14 -20.18 10.50 -7.59
CA ARG A 14 -19.76 11.27 -8.76
C ARG A 14 -20.64 12.50 -8.95
N SER A 15 -20.04 13.59 -9.42
CA SER A 15 -20.77 14.81 -9.77
C SER A 15 -21.58 14.62 -11.05
N VAL A 16 -22.79 15.18 -11.12
CA VAL A 16 -23.68 15.03 -12.29
C VAL A 16 -23.09 15.70 -13.54
N ARG A 17 -22.40 16.84 -13.35
CA ARG A 17 -21.84 17.65 -14.44
C ARG A 17 -20.53 17.11 -15.03
N PHE A 18 -19.61 16.62 -14.19
CA PHE A 18 -18.26 16.22 -14.62
C PHE A 18 -17.99 14.71 -14.47
N GLN A 19 -18.96 13.95 -13.94
CA GLN A 19 -18.83 12.51 -13.66
C GLN A 19 -17.61 12.13 -12.82
N SER A 20 -17.02 13.10 -12.13
CA SER A 20 -15.83 12.94 -11.30
C SER A 20 -16.18 12.81 -9.81
N PRO A 21 -15.39 12.06 -9.02
CA PRO A 21 -15.62 11.88 -7.58
C PRO A 21 -15.16 13.11 -6.78
N ARG A 22 -15.97 14.18 -6.80
CA ARG A 22 -15.63 15.49 -6.20
C ARG A 22 -15.32 15.40 -4.71
N ASN A 23 -16.05 14.59 -3.96
CA ASN A 23 -15.85 14.43 -2.51
C ASN A 23 -14.49 13.80 -2.19
N ALA A 24 -14.05 12.82 -3.00
CA ALA A 24 -12.73 12.23 -2.85
C ALA A 24 -11.63 13.26 -3.16
N ALA A 25 -11.80 14.05 -4.23
CA ALA A 25 -10.85 15.10 -4.59
C ALA A 25 -10.74 16.20 -3.51
N LEU A 26 -11.85 16.61 -2.91
CA LEU A 26 -11.87 17.55 -1.79
C LEU A 26 -11.16 16.99 -0.56
N LEU A 27 -11.43 15.72 -0.22
CA LEU A 27 -10.73 15.05 0.88
C LEU A 27 -9.22 15.02 0.65
N THR A 28 -8.78 14.64 -0.55
CA THR A 28 -7.34 14.62 -0.89
C THR A 28 -6.73 16.02 -0.83
N LEU A 29 -7.46 17.06 -1.25
CA LEU A 29 -7.00 18.44 -1.17
C LEU A 29 -6.78 18.86 0.29
N VAL A 30 -7.74 18.59 1.17
CA VAL A 30 -7.62 18.90 2.60
C VAL A 30 -6.43 18.18 3.23
N LEU A 31 -6.24 16.89 2.91
CA LEU A 31 -5.07 16.15 3.39
C LEU A 31 -3.76 16.74 2.86
N MET A 32 -3.68 17.09 1.58
CA MET A 32 -2.49 17.73 1.00
C MET A 32 -2.17 19.07 1.67
N LEU A 33 -3.19 19.90 1.95
CA LEU A 33 -3.01 21.17 2.67
C LEU A 33 -2.54 20.98 4.11
N ALA A 34 -2.92 19.87 4.76
CA ALA A 34 -2.39 19.53 6.08
C ALA A 34 -0.91 19.11 5.99
N LEU A 35 -0.57 18.26 5.02
CA LEU A 35 0.77 17.70 4.85
C LEU A 35 1.80 18.72 4.33
N ILE A 36 1.40 19.80 3.66
CA ILE A 36 2.34 20.81 3.11
C ILE A 36 3.18 21.52 4.19
N ASN A 37 2.73 21.49 5.45
CA ASN A 37 3.46 22.07 6.58
C ASN A 37 4.56 21.13 7.12
N LEU A 38 4.66 19.91 6.59
CA LEU A 38 5.69 18.94 6.95
C LEU A 38 6.90 19.08 6.04
N ASP A 39 8.05 18.73 6.61
CA ASP A 39 9.30 18.76 5.88
C ASP A 39 9.35 17.69 4.79
N PHE A 40 9.84 18.07 3.62
CA PHE A 40 9.84 17.22 2.42
C PHE A 40 10.68 15.96 2.62
N ASP A 41 11.82 16.08 3.30
CA ASP A 41 12.72 14.95 3.57
C ASP A 41 12.02 13.88 4.44
N SER A 42 11.24 14.32 5.44
CA SER A 42 10.47 13.42 6.30
C SER A 42 9.37 12.69 5.52
N MET A 43 8.71 13.38 4.58
CA MET A 43 7.69 12.80 3.71
C MET A 43 8.27 11.82 2.69
N LEU A 44 9.45 12.13 2.13
CA LEU A 44 10.14 11.26 1.18
C LEU A 44 10.53 9.92 1.79
N ILE A 45 11.12 9.95 3.00
CA ILE A 45 11.52 8.72 3.72
C ILE A 45 10.31 7.81 3.92
N MET A 46 9.21 8.36 4.42
CA MET A 46 7.97 7.61 4.66
C MET A 46 7.38 7.05 3.36
N THR A 47 7.33 7.86 2.29
CA THR A 47 6.73 7.45 1.01
C THR A 47 7.53 6.32 0.36
N ASN A 48 8.86 6.38 0.43
CA ASN A 48 9.73 5.35 -0.11
C ASN A 48 9.68 4.06 0.70
N ALA A 49 9.62 4.14 2.04
CA ALA A 49 9.40 2.97 2.88
C ALA A 49 8.07 2.30 2.57
N TYR A 50 6.99 3.08 2.47
CA TYR A 50 5.67 2.55 2.12
C TYR A 50 5.66 1.89 0.74
N SER A 51 6.25 2.53 -0.26
CA SER A 51 6.33 2.01 -1.63
C SER A 51 7.13 0.70 -1.71
N ALA A 52 8.26 0.61 -1.00
CA ALA A 52 9.05 -0.62 -0.91
C ALA A 52 8.25 -1.74 -0.23
N GLY A 53 7.53 -1.46 0.86
CA GLY A 53 6.65 -2.42 1.52
C GLY A 53 5.53 -2.93 0.61
N VAL A 54 4.84 -2.03 -0.11
CA VAL A 54 3.82 -2.40 -1.09
C VAL A 54 4.41 -3.28 -2.20
N GLN A 55 5.60 -2.95 -2.70
CA GLN A 55 6.29 -3.74 -3.72
C GLN A 55 6.56 -5.18 -3.25
N LEU A 56 6.99 -5.37 -2.00
CA LEU A 56 7.19 -6.70 -1.42
C LEU A 56 5.89 -7.49 -1.35
N VAL A 57 4.79 -6.86 -0.94
CA VAL A 57 3.47 -7.49 -0.89
C VAL A 57 3.00 -7.88 -2.29
N ILE A 58 3.25 -7.05 -3.31
CA ILE A 58 2.92 -7.36 -4.71
C ILE A 58 3.71 -8.61 -5.17
N ILE A 59 5.01 -8.67 -4.90
CA ILE A 59 5.83 -9.83 -5.27
C ILE A 59 5.34 -11.10 -4.55
N ALA A 60 5.05 -11.00 -3.25
CA ALA A 60 4.48 -12.10 -2.48
C ALA A 60 3.13 -12.56 -3.05
N ALA A 61 2.26 -11.61 -3.46
CA ALA A 61 0.98 -11.91 -4.09
C ALA A 61 1.15 -12.63 -5.43
N ILE A 62 2.14 -12.24 -6.25
CA ILE A 62 2.44 -12.92 -7.52
C ILE A 62 2.89 -14.36 -7.26
N ILE A 63 3.76 -14.59 -6.27
CA ILE A 63 4.21 -15.93 -5.89
C ILE A 63 3.03 -16.78 -5.41
N LYS A 64 2.18 -16.21 -4.53
CA LYS A 64 0.97 -16.88 -4.04
C LYS A 64 0.02 -17.25 -5.19
N LEU A 65 -0.24 -16.32 -6.11
CA LEU A 65 -1.11 -16.55 -7.26
C LEU A 65 -0.54 -17.63 -8.20
N ARG A 66 0.78 -17.78 -8.30
CA ARG A 66 1.41 -18.89 -9.06
C ARG A 66 1.20 -20.25 -8.41
N ARG A 67 1.13 -20.31 -7.08
CA ARG A 67 0.92 -21.57 -6.33
C ARG A 67 -0.56 -21.96 -6.29
N ASP A 68 -1.44 -21.02 -5.98
CA ASP A 68 -2.86 -21.30 -5.72
C ASP A 68 -3.66 -21.44 -7.04
N LEU A 69 -3.28 -20.70 -8.08
CA LEU A 69 -4.02 -20.60 -9.34
C LEU A 69 -3.08 -20.73 -10.56
N PRO A 70 -2.47 -21.92 -10.76
CA PRO A 70 -1.49 -22.12 -11.84
C PRO A 70 -2.13 -22.12 -13.24
N TYR A 71 -3.39 -22.53 -13.36
CA TYR A 71 -4.08 -22.72 -14.65
C TYR A 71 -4.79 -21.48 -15.22
N ILE A 72 -4.75 -20.34 -14.51
CA ILE A 72 -5.31 -19.09 -15.03
C ILE A 72 -4.49 -18.63 -16.25
N ALA A 73 -5.18 -18.26 -17.33
CA ALA A 73 -4.55 -17.68 -18.51
C ALA A 73 -3.83 -16.37 -18.13
N ARG A 74 -2.51 -16.33 -18.32
CA ARG A 74 -1.66 -15.16 -18.05
C ARG A 74 -1.17 -14.60 -19.38
N PRO A 75 -1.73 -13.47 -19.86
CA PRO A 75 -1.32 -12.86 -21.12
C PRO A 75 0.17 -12.49 -21.15
N THR A 76 0.71 -12.10 -19.99
CA THR A 76 2.14 -11.84 -19.79
C THR A 76 2.65 -12.60 -18.57
N LYS A 77 3.85 -13.17 -18.68
CA LYS A 77 4.53 -13.87 -17.59
C LYS A 77 5.87 -13.19 -17.34
N VAL A 78 6.15 -12.88 -16.07
CA VAL A 78 7.50 -12.43 -15.68
C VAL A 78 8.47 -13.59 -15.97
N PRO A 79 9.53 -13.36 -16.78
CA PRO A 79 10.51 -14.39 -17.12
C PRO A 79 11.23 -14.91 -15.86
N GLY A 80 11.93 -16.04 -15.96
CA GLY A 80 12.79 -16.54 -14.87
C GLY A 80 12.09 -17.28 -13.71
N GLY A 81 10.82 -17.68 -13.88
CA GLY A 81 10.15 -18.58 -12.94
C GLY A 81 9.98 -18.01 -11.54
N ILE A 82 9.84 -18.88 -10.53
CA ILE A 82 9.72 -18.50 -9.11
C ILE A 82 11.06 -17.96 -8.54
N PRO A 83 12.24 -18.53 -8.86
CA PRO A 83 13.51 -18.04 -8.33
C PRO A 83 13.80 -16.57 -8.67
N LEU A 84 13.52 -16.13 -9.89
CA LEU A 84 13.72 -14.71 -10.25
C LEU A 84 12.82 -13.79 -9.44
N LEU A 85 11.59 -14.19 -9.11
CA LEU A 85 10.72 -13.38 -8.25
C LEU A 85 11.30 -13.19 -6.86
N PHE A 86 11.93 -14.22 -6.29
CA PHE A 86 12.64 -14.09 -5.02
C PHE A 86 13.86 -13.18 -5.15
N ALA A 87 14.64 -13.30 -6.23
CA ALA A 87 15.76 -12.40 -6.49
C ALA A 87 15.31 -10.93 -6.62
N MET A 88 14.20 -10.67 -7.32
CA MET A 88 13.60 -9.33 -7.44
C MET A 88 13.11 -8.77 -6.10
N ALA A 89 12.78 -9.62 -5.13
CA ALA A 89 12.37 -9.18 -3.79
C ALA A 89 13.55 -8.71 -2.93
N VAL A 90 14.79 -9.11 -3.24
CA VAL A 90 15.98 -8.79 -2.42
C VAL A 90 16.19 -7.28 -2.33
N ALA A 91 16.25 -6.59 -3.47
CA ALA A 91 16.46 -5.15 -3.52
C ALA A 91 15.42 -4.33 -2.73
N PRO A 92 14.09 -4.50 -2.95
CA PRO A 92 13.08 -3.81 -2.17
C PRO A 92 13.07 -4.23 -0.69
N THR A 93 13.50 -5.45 -0.35
CA THR A 93 13.65 -5.87 1.07
C THR A 93 14.74 -5.06 1.76
N PHE A 94 15.90 -4.93 1.11
CA PHE A 94 17.02 -4.16 1.65
C PHE A 94 16.67 -2.68 1.77
N MET A 95 16.08 -2.10 0.71
CA MET A 95 15.61 -0.71 0.73
C MET A 95 14.56 -0.47 1.83
N PHE A 96 13.58 -1.37 1.96
CA PHE A 96 12.56 -1.26 3.00
C PHE A 96 13.18 -1.28 4.40
N GLY A 97 14.09 -2.22 4.67
CA GLY A 97 14.78 -2.32 5.96
C GLY A 97 15.63 -1.08 6.27
N TYR A 98 16.43 -0.64 5.29
CA TYR A 98 17.30 0.54 5.43
C TYR A 98 16.51 1.82 5.70
N ILE A 99 15.48 2.09 4.89
CA ILE A 99 14.68 3.32 5.01
C ILE A 99 13.86 3.29 6.30
N THR A 100 13.31 2.14 6.69
CA THR A 100 12.58 2.01 7.96
C THR A 100 13.50 2.26 9.15
N PHE A 101 14.71 1.70 9.15
CA PHE A 101 15.70 1.96 10.20
C PHE A 101 16.08 3.44 10.27
N TYR A 102 16.30 4.07 9.12
CA TYR A 102 16.60 5.50 9.04
C TYR A 102 15.43 6.37 9.51
N ALA A 103 14.20 6.01 9.15
CA ALA A 103 12.99 6.72 9.57
C ALA A 103 12.80 6.70 11.09
N LEU A 104 13.15 5.60 11.76
CA LEU A 104 13.07 5.48 13.21
C LEU A 104 14.07 6.38 13.96
N ARG A 105 15.07 6.96 13.28
CA ARG A 105 16.01 7.92 13.87
C ARG A 105 15.41 9.33 14.02
N SER A 106 14.37 9.65 13.24
CA SER A 106 13.66 10.93 13.30
C SER A 106 12.28 10.73 13.91
N MET A 107 11.94 11.53 14.93
CA MET A 107 10.63 11.42 15.59
C MET A 107 9.48 11.73 14.63
N VAL A 108 9.63 12.73 13.76
CA VAL A 108 8.61 13.11 12.78
C VAL A 108 8.38 11.99 11.77
N SER A 109 9.46 11.46 11.17
CA SER A 109 9.37 10.37 10.20
C SER A 109 8.83 9.08 10.82
N ALA A 110 9.19 8.78 12.06
CA ALA A 110 8.67 7.63 12.80
C ALA A 110 7.15 7.76 13.05
N ILE A 111 6.68 8.93 13.49
CA ILE A 111 5.25 9.19 13.70
C ILE A 111 4.49 9.05 12.37
N LEU A 112 5.01 9.62 11.28
CA LEU A 112 4.39 9.50 9.97
C LEU A 112 4.36 8.05 9.49
N MET A 113 5.44 7.30 9.67
CA MET A 113 5.44 5.86 9.36
C MET A 113 4.36 5.12 10.15
N VAL A 114 4.29 5.31 11.47
CA VAL A 114 3.28 4.64 12.30
C VAL A 114 1.87 5.04 11.87
N ALA A 115 1.61 6.34 11.69
CA ALA A 115 0.29 6.87 11.35
C ALA A 115 -0.27 6.31 10.05
N PHE A 116 0.58 6.08 9.04
CA PHE A 116 0.13 5.59 7.73
C PHE A 116 0.26 4.07 7.55
N PHE A 117 1.21 3.42 8.24
CA PHE A 117 1.44 1.97 8.10
C PHE A 117 0.52 1.16 9.02
N VAL A 118 0.31 1.62 10.27
CA VAL A 118 -0.45 0.86 11.28
C VAL A 118 -1.91 0.64 10.89
N PRO A 119 -2.68 1.64 10.39
CA PRO A 119 -4.07 1.40 10.01
C PRO A 119 -4.22 0.32 8.93
N GLY A 120 -3.29 0.28 7.96
CA GLY A 120 -3.27 -0.72 6.91
C GLY A 120 -2.99 -2.12 7.44
N VAL A 121 -1.97 -2.27 8.29
CA VAL A 121 -1.62 -3.57 8.89
C VAL A 121 -2.70 -4.04 9.87
N ALA A 122 -3.26 -3.15 10.68
CA ALA A 122 -4.34 -3.45 11.60
C ALA A 122 -5.59 -3.93 10.85
N TYR A 123 -5.97 -3.24 9.77
CA TYR A 123 -7.10 -3.66 8.93
C TYR A 123 -6.84 -5.02 8.26
N ALA A 124 -5.64 -5.25 7.74
CA ALA A 124 -5.25 -6.53 7.15
C ALA A 124 -5.29 -7.67 8.17
N GLY A 125 -4.78 -7.43 9.39
CA GLY A 125 -4.83 -8.36 10.50
C GLY A 125 -6.27 -8.69 10.91
N TYR A 126 -7.09 -7.67 11.16
CA TYR A 126 -8.52 -7.84 11.47
C TYR A 126 -9.23 -8.69 10.41
N ARG A 127 -9.02 -8.38 9.12
CA ARG A 127 -9.63 -9.12 8.03
C ARG A 127 -9.12 -10.55 7.93
N PHE A 128 -7.84 -10.79 8.19
CA PHE A 128 -7.27 -12.14 8.21
C PHE A 128 -7.83 -12.99 9.34
N TYR A 129 -7.94 -12.43 10.56
CA TYR A 129 -8.55 -13.11 11.70
C TYR A 129 -10.04 -13.42 11.45
N TYR A 130 -10.79 -12.45 10.94
CA TYR A 130 -12.21 -12.61 10.63
C TYR A 130 -12.46 -13.69 9.55
N LEU A 131 -11.63 -13.75 8.51
CA LEU A 131 -11.73 -14.79 7.48
C LEU A 131 -11.38 -16.18 8.03
N ARG A 132 -10.43 -16.27 8.97
CA ARG A 132 -10.04 -17.54 9.59
C ARG A 132 -11.04 -18.05 10.62
N SER A 133 -11.83 -17.18 11.24
CA SER A 133 -12.91 -17.59 12.16
C SER A 133 -14.19 -18.06 11.44
N LEU A 134 -14.29 -17.87 10.12
CA LEU A 134 -15.42 -18.29 9.28
C LEU A 134 -15.16 -19.57 8.48
N ALA A 135 -13.91 -20.05 8.46
CA ALA A 135 -13.45 -21.24 7.74
C ALA A 135 -13.22 -22.40 8.72
#